data_AF-A0A7G9T587-F1
#
_entry.id   AF-A0A7G9T587-F1
#
_cell.length_a   1.000
_cell.length_b   1.000
_cell.length_c   1.000
_cell.angle_alpha   90.00
_cell.angle_beta   90.00
_cell.angle_gamma   90.00
#
_symmetry.space_group_name_H-M   'P 1'
#
loop_
_entity.id
_entity.type
_entity.pdbx_description
1 polymer ?
#
loop_
_entity_poly.entity_id
_entity_poly.type
_entity_poly.pdbx_seq_one_letter_code
_entity_poly.pdbx_strand_id
1 'polypeptide(L)'
;MKMKKERMITFLDAMIPIIMIFLVLEFPKPEHISLSTLLELRTDFFAYFVSFFWLGMMWVGSHERFENIDEIQDKTFWATIIMLFFTSLIP
;
A
#
# COMPACT_ATOMS: atom_id res chain seq x y z
N MET A 1 10.14 -19.63 15.74
CA MET A 1 9.01 -19.27 16.62
C MET A 1 7.76 -19.32 15.75
N LYS A 2 6.67 -20.01 16.11
CA LYS A 2 5.45 -19.96 15.26
C LYS A 2 4.69 -18.68 15.57
N MET A 3 4.50 -17.83 14.56
CA MET A 3 3.73 -16.60 14.72
C MET A 3 2.24 -16.90 14.51
N LYS A 4 1.37 -16.35 15.36
CA LYS A 4 -0.08 -16.45 15.13
C LYS A 4 -0.43 -15.75 13.83
N LYS A 5 -1.10 -16.48 12.93
CA LYS A 5 -1.56 -16.03 11.62
C LYS A 5 -2.28 -14.68 11.71
N GLU A 6 -3.20 -14.54 12.67
CA GLU A 6 -4.01 -13.33 12.82
C GLU A 6 -3.14 -12.09 13.07
N ARG A 7 -2.05 -12.24 13.84
CA ARG A 7 -1.16 -11.11 14.15
C ARG A 7 -0.48 -10.55 12.90
N MET A 8 -0.09 -11.41 11.96
CA MET A 8 0.53 -10.96 10.71
C MET A 8 -0.49 -10.32 9.78
N ILE A 9 -1.70 -10.88 9.71
CA ILE A 9 -2.80 -10.30 8.90
C ILE A 9 -3.13 -8.91 9.42
N THR A 10 -3.33 -8.75 10.74
CA THR A 10 -3.60 -7.45 11.36
C THR A 10 -2.46 -6.45 11.12
N PHE A 11 -1.21 -6.91 11.11
CA PHE A 11 -0.07 -6.05 10.79
C PHE A 11 -0.13 -5.55 9.33
N LEU A 12 -0.38 -6.45 8.38
CA LEU A 12 -0.53 -6.10 6.95
C LEU A 12 -1.73 -5.17 6.69
N ASP A 13 -2.86 -5.47 7.30
CA ASP A 13 -4.10 -4.67 7.21
C ASP A 13 -3.93 -3.27 7.79
N ALA A 14 -2.99 -3.08 8.72
CA ALA A 14 -2.65 -1.75 9.21
C ALA A 14 -1.64 -1.02 8.30
N MET A 15 -0.64 -1.72 7.77
CA MET A 15 0.46 -1.10 7.04
C MET A 15 0.09 -0.64 5.63
N ILE A 16 -0.65 -1.45 4.85
CA ILE A 16 -1.01 -1.06 3.48
C ILE A 16 -1.86 0.22 3.45
N PRO A 17 -2.89 0.40 4.28
CA PRO A 17 -3.64 1.66 4.35
C PRO A 17 -2.78 2.86 4.76
N ILE A 18 -1.81 2.67 5.66
CA ILE A 18 -0.88 3.75 6.04
C ILE A 18 -0.03 4.19 4.84
N ILE A 19 0.48 3.25 4.04
CA ILE A 19 1.20 3.56 2.79
C ILE A 19 0.28 4.32 1.82
N MET A 20 -0.97 3.89 1.66
CA MET A 20 -1.95 4.58 0.79
C MET A 20 -2.24 6.02 1.24
N ILE A 21 -2.22 6.30 2.56
CA ILE A 21 -2.34 7.67 3.09
C ILE A 21 -1.12 8.50 2.72
N PHE A 22 0.10 7.94 2.82
CA PHE A 22 1.32 8.66 2.46
C PHE A 22 1.34 9.07 0.98
N LEU A 23 0.83 8.23 0.07
CA LEU A 23 0.68 8.60 -1.34
C LEU A 23 -0.11 9.92 -1.53
N VAL A 24 -1.18 10.11 -0.76
CA VAL A 24 -1.99 11.35 -0.82
C VAL A 24 -1.27 12.53 -0.17
N LEU A 25 -0.52 12.27 0.91
CA LEU A 25 0.17 13.33 1.65
C LEU A 25 1.37 13.89 0.90
N GLU A 26 2.06 13.06 0.11
CA GLU A 26 3.19 13.44 -0.74
C GLU A 26 2.72 14.08 -2.06
N PHE A 27 1.42 14.03 -2.37
CA PHE A 27 0.88 14.61 -3.58
C PHE A 27 1.16 16.12 -3.66
N PRO A 28 1.72 16.62 -4.76
CA PRO A 28 2.07 18.03 -4.92
C PRO A 28 0.84 18.92 -4.75
N LYS A 29 0.96 19.92 -3.86
CA LYS A 29 -0.10 20.89 -3.61
C LYS A 29 0.06 22.07 -4.57
N PRO A 30 -0.97 22.40 -5.38
CA PRO A 30 -0.89 23.56 -6.24
C PRO A 30 -0.84 24.85 -5.39
N GLU A 31 0.02 25.80 -5.77
CA GLU A 31 0.11 27.11 -5.11
C GLU A 31 -1.19 27.92 -5.22
N HIS A 32 -1.92 27.71 -6.32
CA HIS A 32 -3.21 28.34 -6.59
C HIS A 32 -4.22 27.30 -7.04
N ILE A 33 -5.41 27.32 -6.42
CA ILE A 33 -6.51 26.43 -6.75
C ILE A 33 -7.19 26.97 -8.02
N SER A 34 -6.81 26.44 -9.18
CA SER A 34 -7.45 26.74 -10.46
C SER A 34 -7.55 25.47 -11.32
N LEU A 35 -8.47 25.47 -12.28
CA LEU A 35 -8.70 24.32 -13.16
C LEU A 35 -7.49 24.04 -14.05
N SER A 36 -6.73 25.08 -14.42
CA SER A 36 -5.45 24.96 -15.14
C SER A 36 -4.36 24.31 -14.29
N THR A 37 -4.24 24.68 -13.01
CA THR A 37 -3.23 24.06 -12.11
C THR A 37 -3.52 22.58 -11.87
N LEU A 38 -4.80 22.18 -11.82
CA LEU A 38 -5.20 20.77 -11.76
C LEU A 38 -4.79 19.99 -13.02
N LEU A 39 -4.91 20.61 -14.21
CA LEU A 39 -4.50 20.01 -15.48
C LEU A 39 -2.97 19.89 -15.63
N GLU A 40 -2.22 20.74 -14.96
CA GLU A 40 -0.76 20.63 -14.87
C GLU A 40 -0.35 19.39 -14.07
N LEU A 41 -1.06 19.11 -12.97
CA LEU A 41 -0.86 17.94 -12.10
C LEU A 41 -1.43 16.63 -12.65
N ARG A 42 -1.89 16.59 -13.90
CA ARG A 42 -2.55 15.41 -14.49
C ARG A 42 -1.68 14.14 -14.45
N THR A 43 -0.37 14.29 -14.63
CA THR A 43 0.57 13.17 -14.64
C THR A 43 0.75 12.61 -13.24
N ASP A 44 0.89 13.48 -12.24
CA ASP A 44 1.00 13.09 -10.83
C ASP A 44 -0.30 12.44 -10.37
N PHE A 45 -1.45 12.99 -10.75
CA PHE A 45 -2.75 12.42 -10.42
C PHE A 45 -2.94 11.03 -11.05
N PHE A 46 -2.47 10.84 -12.28
CA PHE A 46 -2.51 9.55 -12.95
C PHE A 46 -1.56 8.54 -12.28
N ALA A 47 -0.35 8.95 -11.91
CA ALA A 47 0.58 8.11 -11.16
C ALA A 47 -0.04 7.67 -9.82
N TYR A 48 -0.55 8.63 -9.05
CA TYR A 48 -1.28 8.39 -7.80
C TYR A 48 -2.44 7.40 -8.00
N PHE A 49 -3.26 7.60 -9.03
CA PHE A 49 -4.38 6.72 -9.34
C PHE A 49 -3.91 5.28 -9.58
N VAL A 50 -2.92 5.08 -10.44
CA VAL A 50 -2.39 3.75 -10.73
C VAL A 50 -1.80 3.10 -9.48
N SER A 51 -1.01 3.83 -8.70
CA SER A 51 -0.41 3.35 -7.45
C SER A 51 -1.47 2.96 -6.42
N PHE A 52 -2.48 3.81 -6.21
CA PHE A 52 -3.57 3.56 -5.26
C PHE A 52 -4.32 2.26 -5.60
N PHE A 53 -4.71 2.08 -6.86
CA PHE A 53 -5.42 0.88 -7.28
C PHE A 53 -4.52 -0.36 -7.24
N TRP A 54 -3.24 -0.23 -7.60
CA TRP A 54 -2.28 -1.32 -7.50
C TRP A 54 -2.11 -1.79 -6.04
N LEU A 55 -1.95 -0.86 -5.09
CA LEU A 55 -1.90 -1.17 -3.65
C LEU A 55 -3.20 -1.79 -3.16
N GLY A 56 -4.35 -1.28 -3.58
CA GLY A 56 -5.65 -1.84 -3.24
C GLY A 56 -5.80 -3.28 -3.73
N MET A 57 -5.43 -3.56 -4.98
CA MET A 57 -5.42 -4.93 -5.51
C MET A 57 -4.46 -5.85 -4.76
N MET A 58 -3.27 -5.34 -4.40
CA MET A 58 -2.30 -6.08 -3.60
C MET A 58 -2.86 -6.42 -2.22
N TRP A 59 -3.56 -5.48 -1.57
CA TRP A 59 -4.21 -5.70 -0.29
C TRP A 59 -5.30 -6.77 -0.38
N VAL A 60 -6.22 -6.66 -1.35
CA VAL A 60 -7.29 -7.65 -1.58
C VAL A 60 -6.69 -9.04 -1.82
N GLY A 61 -5.72 -9.15 -2.73
CA GLY A 61 -5.09 -10.43 -3.03
C GLY A 61 -4.28 -11.00 -1.86
N SER A 62 -3.75 -10.14 -0.98
CA SER A 62 -3.08 -10.58 0.25
C SER A 62 -4.10 -11.12 1.25
N HIS A 63 -5.22 -10.43 1.45
CA HIS A 63 -6.30 -10.84 2.35
C HIS A 63 -6.82 -12.25 1.98
N GLU A 64 -7.17 -12.47 0.71
CA GLU A 64 -7.62 -13.78 0.20
C GLU A 64 -6.56 -14.88 0.37
N ARG A 65 -5.28 -14.58 0.12
CA ARG A 65 -4.20 -15.57 0.26
C ARG A 65 -3.98 -15.97 1.72
N PHE A 66 -4.12 -15.03 2.65
CA PHE A 66 -3.95 -15.34 4.05
C PHE A 66 -5.14 -16.11 4.62
N GLU A 67 -6.37 -15.90 4.14
CA GLU A 67 -7.50 -16.75 4.56
C GLU A 67 -7.22 -18.25 4.33
N ASN A 68 -6.55 -18.61 3.23
CA ASN A 68 -6.28 -19.98 2.82
C ASN A 68 -5.05 -20.67 3.46
N ILE A 69 -4.33 -20.00 4.37
CA ILE A 69 -3.09 -20.54 4.99
C ILE A 69 -3.32 -20.82 6.48
N ASP A 70 -3.03 -22.04 6.97
CA ASP A 70 -3.24 -22.40 8.38
C ASP A 70 -2.09 -22.01 9.31
N GLU A 71 -0.84 -21.99 8.82
CA GLU A 71 0.34 -21.66 9.63
C GLU A 71 1.30 -20.70 8.93
N ILE A 72 1.86 -19.75 9.69
CA ILE A 72 2.83 -18.77 9.19
C ILE A 72 4.21 -19.02 9.80
N GLN A 73 5.20 -19.17 8.93
CA GLN A 73 6.61 -19.28 9.32
C GLN A 73 7.27 -17.91 9.47
N ASP A 74 8.30 -17.81 10.32
CA ASP A 74 9.08 -16.58 10.51
C ASP A 74 9.67 -16.02 9.20
N LYS A 75 10.01 -16.90 8.24
CA LYS A 75 10.51 -16.51 6.92
C LYS A 75 9.47 -15.73 6.11
N THR A 76 8.20 -16.15 6.19
CA THR A 76 7.09 -15.46 5.51
C THR A 76 6.90 -14.06 6.07
N PHE A 77 7.02 -13.89 7.39
CA PHE A 77 6.93 -12.57 8.02
C PHE A 77 8.01 -11.61 7.53
N TRP A 78 9.27 -12.06 7.46
CA TRP A 78 10.35 -11.25 6.92
C TRP A 78 10.16 -10.93 5.44
N ALA A 79 9.68 -11.89 4.63
CA ALA A 79 9.33 -11.64 3.24
C ALA A 79 8.24 -10.57 3.12
N THR A 80 7.23 -10.60 4.00
CA THR A 80 6.18 -9.57 4.09
C THR A 80 6.75 -8.19 4.41
N ILE A 81 7.68 -8.07 5.37
CA ILE A 81 8.32 -6.80 5.69
C ILE A 81 9.10 -6.26 4.49
N ILE A 82 9.88 -7.12 3.83
CA ILE A 82 10.66 -6.73 2.64
C ILE A 82 9.73 -6.28 1.51
N MET A 83 8.63 -7.01 1.29
CA MET A 83 7.60 -6.62 0.33
C MET A 83 7.05 -5.22 0.66
N LEU A 84 6.61 -4.99 1.90
CA LEU A 84 6.10 -3.69 2.36
C LEU A 84 7.12 -2.56 2.20
N PHE A 85 8.40 -2.83 2.44
CA PHE A 85 9.47 -1.85 2.20
C PHE A 85 9.49 -1.42 0.74
N PHE A 86 9.52 -2.35 -0.21
CA PHE A 86 9.49 -2.00 -1.63
C PHE A 86 8.17 -1.35 -2.05
N THR A 87 7.04 -1.79 -1.49
CA THR A 87 5.74 -1.16 -1.68
C THR A 87 5.76 0.31 -1.25
N SER A 88 6.44 0.66 -0.16
CA SER A 88 6.51 2.04 0.33
C SER A 88 7.35 2.98 -0.53
N LEU A 89 8.10 2.45 -1.50
CA LEU A 89 8.87 3.25 -2.47
C LEU A 89 8.06 3.63 -3.71
N ILE A 90 6.82 3.14 -3.83
CA ILE A 90 5.94 3.47 -4.94
C ILE A 90 5.39 4.88 -4.72
N PRO A 91 5.48 5.76 -5.73
CA PRO A 91 4.98 7.14 -5.65
C PRO A 91 3.47 7.23 -5.70
#